data_AF-A0A445BAT5-F1
#
_entry.id   AF-A0A445BAT5-F1
#
_cell.length_a   1.000
_cell.length_b   1.000
_cell.length_c   1.000
_cell.angle_alpha   90.00
_cell.angle_beta   90.00
_cell.angle_gamma   90.00
#
_symmetry.space_group_name_H-M   'P 1'
#
loop_
_entity.id
_entity.type
_entity.pdbx_description
1 polymer ?
#
loop_
_entity_poly.entity_id
_entity_poly.type
_entity_poly.pdbx_seq_one_letter_code
_entity_poly.pdbx_strand_id
1 'polypeptide(L)'
;MAATRAIAIASNSTCSLIAKKPLTLNQKHFVVGGHHHALCFKTLKLSHSTSRRFYTCRAIYNPDLIVKEEGQPETLDYRVFFVDKSGKKVSPWHDIPLQLGDGAFNFIVEIPKESSAKMEVATDEAFTPIKQDTKKGKLRYYPYNINWNYGLLPQTWEDPSFANSEVEGAFGDNDPVDVVEIGDSRRKIGEVLRVKPLAALAMIDEGELDWKIVAISLDDPRASLVNDVNDVEKHFPGTLTAIRDWFRDYKIPDGKPANRFGLGNQAANKDYALKVITETNESWSKLVKRSIPAGELSLVLKFTIFYILCSHSLLLFHSGNKNMEPTEQKLGIKVYNATPPPPPLPNPSGLVPLTIIPDPGRKNKRAIMAKGVQKTISKTSLLGNFLPTGTLLTFEMVLPSIYKNGQCTQVHTLMIHTLLILCSLSCFFFHFTDSFHGPDGTVYYGFITHKGLSVFKPGIPVEVPKDDKYRVSFTDFVHAFMSVLVFVAIAFSDHRLTNCLFPGHKDDMDQAMESFPLMVGVVCSGLFLVFPNSRRGIGCMSA
;
A
#
# COMPACT_ATOMS: atom_id res chain seq x y z
N MET A 1 6.99 -67.50 -3.17
CA MET A 1 6.50 -68.54 -2.23
C MET A 1 5.31 -67.97 -1.47
N ALA A 2 4.39 -68.81 -1.00
CA ALA A 2 3.15 -68.38 -0.35
C ALA A 2 3.18 -68.61 1.17
N ALA A 3 2.48 -67.76 1.93
CA ALA A 3 2.10 -68.01 3.32
C ALA A 3 0.87 -67.18 3.68
N THR A 4 -0.32 -67.76 3.49
CA THR A 4 -1.61 -67.16 3.91
C THR A 4 -1.77 -67.28 5.43
N ARG A 5 -2.32 -66.25 6.09
CA ARG A 5 -3.23 -66.46 7.22
C ARG A 5 -4.17 -65.27 7.43
N ALA A 6 -5.46 -65.57 7.49
CA ALA A 6 -6.51 -64.67 7.93
C ALA A 6 -7.22 -65.31 9.14
N ILE A 7 -7.75 -64.46 10.03
CA ILE A 7 -8.74 -64.86 11.03
C ILE A 7 -9.84 -63.79 10.97
N ALA A 8 -11.10 -64.24 10.94
CA ALA A 8 -12.27 -63.39 11.00
C ALA A 8 -13.01 -63.63 12.32
N ILE A 9 -13.69 -62.60 12.81
CA ILE A 9 -14.78 -62.73 13.78
C ILE A 9 -15.99 -62.02 13.16
N ALA A 10 -17.16 -62.63 13.30
CA ALA A 10 -18.42 -62.20 12.70
C ALA A 10 -19.54 -62.18 13.75
N SER A 11 -20.79 -61.94 13.30
CA SER A 11 -22.04 -61.91 14.09
C SER A 11 -22.35 -60.54 14.73
N ASN A 12 -23.61 -60.06 14.75
CA ASN A 12 -24.82 -60.53 14.05
C ASN A 12 -25.93 -59.46 14.04
N SER A 13 -27.08 -59.83 13.46
CA SER A 13 -28.41 -59.19 13.53
C SER A 13 -28.71 -58.20 12.38
N THR A 14 -29.33 -58.63 11.27
CA THR A 14 -30.74 -59.01 11.03
C THR A 14 -31.73 -57.83 10.98
N CYS A 15 -32.59 -57.87 9.97
CA CYS A 15 -33.57 -56.83 9.63
C CYS A 15 -34.98 -57.26 10.06
N SER A 16 -35.82 -56.31 10.49
CA SER A 16 -37.27 -56.49 10.51
C SER A 16 -38.02 -55.16 10.38
N LEU A 17 -39.08 -55.17 9.57
CA LEU A 17 -40.08 -54.10 9.48
C LEU A 17 -41.23 -54.40 10.45
N ILE A 18 -41.79 -53.38 11.10
CA ILE A 18 -43.20 -53.33 11.53
C ILE A 18 -43.61 -51.88 11.77
N ALA A 19 -44.82 -51.51 11.33
CA ALA A 19 -45.36 -50.17 11.48
C ALA A 19 -46.23 -50.02 12.74
N LYS A 20 -46.33 -48.79 13.27
CA LYS A 20 -47.41 -48.37 14.18
C LYS A 20 -47.65 -46.86 14.11
N LYS A 21 -48.88 -46.48 13.80
CA LYS A 21 -49.46 -45.14 14.07
C LYS A 21 -50.34 -45.23 15.33
N PRO A 22 -50.46 -44.12 16.08
CA PRO A 22 -51.74 -43.72 16.66
C PRO A 22 -52.41 -42.58 15.86
N LEU A 23 -53.59 -42.14 16.32
CA LEU A 23 -54.50 -41.22 15.62
C LEU A 23 -55.23 -40.30 16.63
N THR A 24 -56.13 -39.43 16.14
CA THR A 24 -56.96 -38.44 16.89
C THR A 24 -56.20 -37.21 17.43
N LEU A 25 -56.76 -36.00 17.57
CA LEU A 25 -58.08 -35.37 17.23
C LEU A 25 -57.78 -33.86 16.93
N ASN A 26 -58.61 -32.95 16.38
CA ASN A 26 -60.03 -32.89 16.03
C ASN A 26 -60.17 -32.28 14.59
N GLN A 27 -61.02 -31.34 14.14
CA GLN A 27 -62.15 -30.53 14.63
C GLN A 27 -63.20 -30.43 13.48
N LYS A 28 -64.49 -30.19 13.78
CA LYS A 28 -65.62 -30.22 12.81
C LYS A 28 -66.07 -28.81 12.38
N HIS A 29 -66.59 -28.68 11.15
CA HIS A 29 -67.71 -27.81 10.65
C HIS A 29 -67.62 -27.76 9.10
N PHE A 30 -68.66 -27.60 8.27
CA PHE A 30 -70.09 -27.99 8.25
C PHE A 30 -70.59 -27.86 6.77
N VAL A 31 -71.67 -28.58 6.39
CA VAL A 31 -72.38 -28.67 5.06
C VAL A 31 -72.58 -27.29 4.34
N VAL A 32 -72.69 -27.06 3.02
CA VAL A 32 -73.32 -27.71 1.81
C VAL A 32 -72.62 -27.17 0.51
N GLY A 33 -72.65 -27.68 -0.74
CA GLY A 33 -73.17 -28.92 -1.39
C GLY A 33 -73.86 -28.69 -2.77
N GLY A 34 -73.54 -29.48 -3.82
CA GLY A 34 -74.14 -29.43 -5.20
C GLY A 34 -73.09 -29.36 -6.35
N HIS A 35 -72.84 -30.43 -7.12
CA HIS A 35 -73.40 -30.76 -8.46
C HIS A 35 -73.01 -29.77 -9.59
N HIS A 36 -72.22 -30.13 -10.62
CA HIS A 36 -72.65 -30.95 -11.76
C HIS A 36 -71.51 -31.60 -12.61
N HIS A 37 -71.93 -32.47 -13.52
CA HIS A 37 -71.23 -33.39 -14.43
C HIS A 37 -69.92 -32.96 -15.13
N ALA A 38 -69.12 -33.99 -15.46
CA ALA A 38 -67.88 -33.88 -16.23
C ALA A 38 -68.08 -33.89 -17.76
N LEU A 39 -67.10 -33.33 -18.49
CA LEU A 39 -66.79 -33.70 -19.86
C LEU A 39 -65.26 -33.72 -20.03
N CYS A 40 -64.70 -34.88 -20.39
CA CYS A 40 -63.26 -35.09 -20.50
C CYS A 40 -62.84 -35.08 -21.98
N PHE A 41 -62.12 -34.05 -22.41
CA PHE A 41 -61.37 -34.08 -23.66
C PHE A 41 -59.88 -34.32 -23.37
N LYS A 42 -59.32 -35.33 -24.04
CA LYS A 42 -57.91 -35.69 -23.93
C LYS A 42 -57.06 -34.72 -24.75
N THR A 43 -56.14 -34.02 -24.09
CA THR A 43 -55.06 -33.29 -24.77
C THR A 43 -53.72 -33.85 -24.31
N LEU A 44 -52.86 -34.26 -25.23
CA LEU A 44 -51.54 -34.79 -24.88
C LEU A 44 -50.68 -33.70 -24.24
N LYS A 45 -50.36 -33.83 -22.94
CA LYS A 45 -49.23 -33.12 -22.34
C LYS A 45 -47.97 -33.96 -22.51
N LEU A 46 -47.23 -33.67 -23.58
CA LEU A 46 -45.85 -34.08 -23.72
C LEU A 46 -45.06 -33.57 -22.51
N SER A 47 -44.35 -34.44 -21.80
CA SER A 47 -43.57 -34.07 -20.61
C SER A 47 -42.32 -33.29 -21.04
N HIS A 48 -42.46 -31.98 -21.17
CA HIS A 48 -41.33 -31.10 -21.45
C HIS A 48 -40.54 -30.88 -20.15
N SER A 49 -39.58 -31.75 -19.90
CA SER A 49 -38.61 -31.59 -18.82
C SER A 49 -37.78 -30.34 -19.10
N THR A 50 -38.20 -29.22 -18.51
CA THR A 50 -37.44 -27.96 -18.54
C THR A 50 -36.23 -28.12 -17.66
N SER A 51 -35.16 -28.67 -18.25
CA SER A 51 -33.82 -28.63 -17.69
C SER A 51 -33.48 -27.17 -17.36
N ARG A 52 -33.61 -26.82 -16.07
CA ARG A 52 -33.15 -25.53 -15.54
C ARG A 52 -31.63 -25.57 -15.53
N ARG A 53 -31.06 -25.37 -16.72
CA ARG A 53 -29.65 -25.06 -16.90
C ARG A 53 -29.41 -23.76 -16.13
N PHE A 54 -28.90 -23.87 -14.92
CA PHE A 54 -28.56 -22.72 -14.10
C PHE A 54 -27.40 -22.01 -14.80
N TYR A 55 -27.74 -20.96 -15.56
CA TYR A 55 -26.78 -20.00 -16.08
C TYR A 55 -26.26 -19.18 -14.89
N THR A 56 -25.33 -19.76 -14.15
CA THR A 56 -24.53 -19.04 -13.16
C THR A 56 -23.73 -17.98 -13.91
N CYS A 57 -24.25 -16.77 -13.92
CA CYS A 57 -23.59 -15.63 -14.54
C CYS A 57 -22.35 -15.29 -13.70
N ARG A 58 -21.21 -15.92 -14.03
CA ARG A 58 -19.87 -15.62 -13.49
C ARG A 58 -19.45 -14.22 -13.96
N ALA A 59 -20.07 -13.20 -13.39
CA ALA A 59 -19.48 -11.89 -13.30
C ALA A 59 -18.32 -12.00 -12.31
N ILE A 60 -17.11 -12.24 -12.82
CA ILE A 60 -15.89 -12.05 -12.04
C ILE A 60 -15.98 -10.64 -11.44
N TYR A 61 -15.79 -10.51 -10.14
CA TYR A 61 -15.69 -9.21 -9.50
C TYR A 61 -14.42 -8.51 -9.99
N ASN A 62 -14.54 -7.79 -11.10
CA ASN A 62 -13.58 -6.74 -11.41
C ASN A 62 -14.04 -5.48 -10.64
N PRO A 63 -13.27 -4.94 -9.70
CA PRO A 63 -13.45 -3.55 -9.29
C PRO A 63 -13.26 -2.63 -10.51
N ASP A 64 -13.46 -1.31 -10.35
CA ASP A 64 -13.34 -0.33 -11.43
C ASP A 64 -11.89 -0.02 -11.82
N LEU A 65 -11.07 -1.06 -11.87
CA LEU A 65 -9.64 -1.10 -12.17
C LEU A 65 -9.38 -1.82 -13.49
N ILE A 66 -8.30 -1.41 -14.15
CA ILE A 66 -7.78 -1.99 -15.38
C ILE A 66 -6.30 -2.28 -15.14
N VAL A 67 -5.88 -3.50 -15.46
CA VAL A 67 -4.47 -3.89 -15.46
C VAL A 67 -3.80 -3.32 -16.71
N LYS A 68 -2.64 -2.68 -16.53
CA LYS A 68 -1.81 -2.14 -17.61
C LYS A 68 -0.37 -2.64 -17.48
N GLU A 69 0.03 -3.46 -18.43
CA GLU A 69 1.42 -3.92 -18.59
C GLU A 69 2.29 -2.81 -19.22
N GLU A 70 3.50 -2.64 -18.69
CA GLU A 70 4.57 -1.78 -19.22
C GLU A 70 5.87 -2.62 -19.27
N GLY A 71 6.67 -2.50 -20.34
CA GLY A 71 7.81 -3.40 -20.62
C GLY A 71 7.45 -4.56 -21.55
N GLN A 72 8.19 -5.68 -21.49
CA GLN A 72 7.85 -6.96 -22.15
C GLN A 72 7.83 -8.09 -21.11
N PRO A 73 6.94 -9.09 -21.21
CA PRO A 73 7.02 -10.26 -20.34
C PRO A 73 8.40 -10.92 -20.38
N GLU A 74 8.84 -11.47 -19.24
CA GLU A 74 10.17 -12.06 -19.06
C GLU A 74 11.35 -11.07 -19.25
N THR A 75 11.17 -9.77 -18.97
CA THR A 75 12.26 -8.78 -18.87
C THR A 75 12.32 -8.07 -17.50
N LEU A 76 13.49 -7.51 -17.17
CA LEU A 76 13.74 -6.82 -15.88
C LEU A 76 12.92 -5.51 -15.72
N ASP A 77 12.51 -4.91 -16.83
CA ASP A 77 11.67 -3.70 -16.90
C ASP A 77 10.17 -4.00 -16.96
N TYR A 78 9.75 -5.28 -17.00
CA TYR A 78 8.34 -5.66 -16.96
C TYR A 78 7.66 -5.20 -15.66
N ARG A 79 6.54 -4.48 -15.79
CA ARG A 79 5.73 -3.98 -14.68
C ARG A 79 4.25 -4.09 -15.00
N VAL A 80 3.48 -4.54 -14.03
CA VAL A 80 2.02 -4.64 -14.10
C VAL A 80 1.43 -3.57 -13.18
N PHE A 81 0.96 -2.47 -13.77
CA PHE A 81 0.33 -1.37 -13.06
C PHE A 81 -1.19 -1.54 -13.02
N PHE A 82 -1.83 -0.93 -12.02
CA PHE A 82 -3.28 -0.79 -11.93
C PHE A 82 -3.65 0.65 -12.25
N VAL A 83 -4.71 0.86 -13.02
CA VAL A 83 -5.33 2.18 -13.22
C VAL A 83 -6.83 2.11 -12.96
N ASP A 84 -7.43 3.17 -12.45
CA ASP A 84 -8.89 3.27 -12.37
C ASP A 84 -9.53 3.61 -13.73
N LYS A 85 -10.87 3.61 -13.81
CA LYS A 85 -11.63 4.04 -15.01
C LYS A 85 -11.29 5.45 -15.55
N SER A 86 -10.63 6.31 -14.78
CA SER A 86 -10.15 7.63 -15.24
C SER A 86 -8.72 7.60 -15.82
N GLY A 87 -8.06 6.44 -15.79
CA GLY A 87 -6.67 6.25 -16.21
C GLY A 87 -5.64 6.65 -15.14
N LYS A 88 -6.06 6.98 -13.92
CA LYS A 88 -5.16 7.33 -12.81
C LYS A 88 -4.52 6.06 -12.25
N LYS A 89 -3.19 6.05 -12.08
CA LYS A 89 -2.48 4.92 -11.42
C LYS A 89 -2.98 4.74 -9.98
N VAL A 90 -3.16 3.48 -9.61
CA VAL A 90 -3.67 2.95 -8.34
C VAL A 90 -2.58 2.04 -7.77
N SER A 91 -2.24 2.19 -6.50
CA SER A 91 -1.37 1.23 -5.82
C SER A 91 -2.18 -0.03 -5.45
N PRO A 92 -1.84 -1.23 -5.95
CA PRO A 92 -2.50 -2.46 -5.50
C PRO A 92 -2.38 -2.65 -3.99
N TRP A 93 -1.21 -2.36 -3.41
CA TRP A 93 -0.99 -2.50 -1.97
C TRP A 93 -1.76 -1.47 -1.13
N HIS A 94 -1.86 -0.20 -1.55
CA HIS A 94 -2.36 0.88 -0.70
C HIS A 94 -3.76 1.42 -1.06
N ASP A 95 -4.11 1.50 -2.34
CA ASP A 95 -5.36 2.13 -2.81
C ASP A 95 -6.54 1.16 -2.91
N ILE A 96 -6.29 -0.16 -3.00
CA ILE A 96 -7.33 -1.19 -3.04
C ILE A 96 -7.76 -1.52 -1.60
N PRO A 97 -9.06 -1.45 -1.25
CA PRO A 97 -9.50 -1.68 0.12
C PRO A 97 -9.35 -3.17 0.53
N LEU A 98 -8.85 -3.44 1.73
CA LEU A 98 -8.73 -4.82 2.25
C LEU A 98 -10.09 -5.54 2.33
N GLN A 99 -11.07 -4.92 2.98
CA GLN A 99 -12.37 -5.52 3.26
C GLN A 99 -13.46 -4.99 2.34
N LEU A 100 -14.41 -5.85 1.99
CA LEU A 100 -15.57 -5.54 1.13
C LEU A 100 -16.92 -5.60 1.88
N GLY A 101 -16.90 -5.85 3.20
CA GLY A 101 -18.09 -6.26 3.95
C GLY A 101 -18.34 -7.76 3.89
N ASP A 102 -19.33 -8.24 4.64
CA ASP A 102 -19.79 -9.65 4.69
C ASP A 102 -18.70 -10.71 5.00
N GLY A 103 -17.57 -10.30 5.61
CA GLY A 103 -16.41 -11.17 5.82
C GLY A 103 -15.65 -11.52 4.53
N ALA A 104 -15.87 -10.78 3.45
CA ALA A 104 -15.17 -10.91 2.18
C ALA A 104 -14.03 -9.89 2.07
N PHE A 105 -12.92 -10.34 1.50
CA PHE A 105 -11.68 -9.57 1.35
C PHE A 105 -11.32 -9.45 -0.14
N ASN A 106 -10.60 -8.40 -0.51
CA ASN A 106 -9.87 -8.37 -1.77
C ASN A 106 -8.59 -9.19 -1.64
N PHE A 107 -8.30 -10.01 -2.65
CA PHE A 107 -7.03 -10.69 -2.86
C PHE A 107 -6.52 -10.33 -4.25
N ILE A 108 -5.22 -10.07 -4.37
CA ILE A 108 -4.59 -9.63 -5.62
C ILE A 108 -3.68 -10.76 -6.11
N VAL A 109 -4.02 -11.33 -7.27
CA VAL A 109 -3.23 -12.42 -7.86
C VAL A 109 -1.96 -11.86 -8.47
N GLU A 110 -0.82 -12.35 -8.00
CA GLU A 110 0.51 -12.02 -8.53
C GLU A 110 1.06 -13.17 -9.35
N ILE A 111 0.95 -14.40 -8.83
CA ILE A 111 1.44 -15.61 -9.48
C ILE A 111 0.24 -16.51 -9.81
N PRO A 112 -0.09 -16.69 -11.10
CA PRO A 112 -1.09 -17.65 -11.55
C PRO A 112 -0.78 -19.07 -11.10
N LYS A 113 -1.82 -19.82 -10.72
CA LYS A 113 -1.79 -21.27 -10.54
C LYS A 113 -1.04 -21.96 -11.68
N GLU A 114 -0.26 -22.98 -11.37
CA GLU A 114 0.54 -23.76 -12.32
C GLU A 114 1.55 -22.88 -13.11
N SER A 115 2.21 -21.94 -12.44
CA SER A 115 3.35 -21.18 -12.98
C SER A 115 4.49 -21.04 -11.96
N SER A 116 5.66 -20.58 -12.43
CA SER A 116 6.90 -20.55 -11.64
C SER A 116 7.61 -19.19 -11.60
N ALA A 117 7.20 -18.19 -12.38
CA ALA A 117 7.77 -16.84 -12.28
C ALA A 117 7.43 -16.26 -10.91
N LYS A 118 8.42 -15.89 -10.07
CA LYS A 118 8.15 -15.21 -8.80
C LYS A 118 7.79 -13.75 -9.09
N MET A 119 6.51 -13.52 -9.30
CA MET A 119 5.92 -12.19 -9.36
C MET A 119 5.60 -11.72 -7.95
N GLU A 120 5.77 -10.42 -7.68
CA GLU A 120 5.61 -9.80 -6.37
C GLU A 120 5.27 -8.31 -6.53
N VAL A 121 4.58 -7.72 -5.57
CA VAL A 121 4.38 -6.27 -5.53
C VAL A 121 5.71 -5.55 -5.26
N ALA A 122 6.02 -4.53 -6.04
CA ALA A 122 7.19 -3.71 -5.84
C ALA A 122 6.96 -2.72 -4.68
N THR A 123 7.14 -3.19 -3.43
CA THR A 123 6.97 -2.39 -2.21
C THR A 123 7.89 -1.16 -2.16
N ASP A 124 8.99 -1.16 -2.91
CA ASP A 124 9.98 -0.09 -3.13
C ASP A 124 9.64 0.89 -4.28
N GLU A 125 8.69 0.58 -5.18
CA GLU A 125 8.44 1.36 -6.40
C GLU A 125 7.16 2.22 -6.34
N ALA A 126 7.15 3.37 -7.02
CA ALA A 126 6.02 4.29 -7.00
C ALA A 126 4.76 3.67 -7.64
N PHE A 127 3.63 3.77 -6.94
CA PHE A 127 2.37 3.04 -7.24
C PHE A 127 2.48 1.51 -7.16
N THR A 128 3.55 0.98 -6.55
CA THR A 128 3.72 -0.43 -6.18
C THR A 128 3.25 -1.43 -7.26
N PRO A 129 3.76 -1.36 -8.52
CA PRO A 129 3.40 -2.32 -9.57
C PRO A 129 3.82 -3.74 -9.20
N ILE A 130 3.15 -4.76 -9.76
CA ILE A 130 3.68 -6.13 -9.67
C ILE A 130 4.86 -6.24 -10.66
N LYS A 131 6.00 -6.78 -10.18
CA LYS A 131 7.23 -7.06 -10.94
C LYS A 131 7.65 -8.51 -10.74
N GLN A 132 8.68 -8.97 -11.45
CA GLN A 132 9.32 -10.24 -11.18
C GLN A 132 10.55 -10.04 -10.29
N ASP A 133 10.68 -10.85 -9.23
CA ASP A 133 11.84 -10.90 -8.32
C ASP A 133 13.14 -11.14 -9.11
N THR A 134 14.26 -10.60 -8.63
CA THR A 134 15.57 -10.77 -9.28
C THR A 134 16.63 -11.37 -8.36
N LYS A 135 17.08 -12.58 -8.68
CA LYS A 135 18.15 -13.28 -7.97
C LYS A 135 19.47 -13.14 -8.72
N LYS A 136 20.47 -12.51 -8.08
CA LYS A 136 21.81 -12.26 -8.67
C LYS A 136 21.75 -11.50 -10.01
N GLY A 137 20.79 -10.59 -10.18
CA GLY A 137 20.61 -9.80 -11.40
C GLY A 137 19.94 -10.54 -12.57
N LYS A 138 19.35 -11.70 -12.32
CA LYS A 138 18.50 -12.45 -13.27
C LYS A 138 17.09 -12.58 -12.69
N LEU A 139 16.09 -12.68 -13.56
CA LEU A 139 14.70 -12.98 -13.17
C LEU A 139 14.63 -14.28 -12.37
N ARG A 140 13.90 -14.27 -11.26
CA ARG A 140 13.75 -15.41 -10.36
C ARG A 140 12.54 -16.25 -10.77
N TYR A 141 12.76 -17.56 -10.80
CA TYR A 141 11.73 -18.58 -10.94
C TYR A 141 11.81 -19.52 -9.73
N TYR A 142 10.67 -20.01 -9.27
CA TYR A 142 10.63 -21.14 -8.36
C TYR A 142 11.11 -22.41 -9.09
N PRO A 143 11.78 -23.36 -8.40
CA PRO A 143 12.22 -24.61 -9.02
C PRO A 143 11.07 -25.57 -9.34
N TYR A 144 9.88 -25.30 -8.80
CA TYR A 144 8.63 -26.01 -9.06
C TYR A 144 7.52 -24.97 -9.32
N ASN A 145 6.49 -25.32 -10.09
CA ASN A 145 5.31 -24.46 -10.21
C ASN A 145 4.58 -24.37 -8.86
N ILE A 146 3.95 -23.23 -8.58
CA ILE A 146 2.98 -23.13 -7.48
C ILE A 146 1.63 -23.70 -7.92
N ASN A 147 0.99 -24.51 -7.08
CA ASN A 147 -0.22 -25.28 -7.46
C ASN A 147 -1.54 -24.52 -7.23
N TRP A 148 -1.47 -23.25 -6.85
CA TRP A 148 -2.57 -22.40 -6.41
C TRP A 148 -2.40 -20.99 -6.98
N ASN A 149 -3.47 -20.19 -7.02
CA ASN A 149 -3.29 -18.77 -7.33
C ASN A 149 -2.71 -18.09 -6.08
N TYR A 150 -1.69 -17.24 -6.27
CA TYR A 150 -0.89 -16.68 -5.17
C TYR A 150 -0.65 -15.19 -5.34
N GLY A 151 -0.39 -14.50 -4.23
CA GLY A 151 -0.24 -13.05 -4.12
C GLY A 151 -0.81 -12.56 -2.79
N LEU A 152 -1.19 -11.29 -2.69
CA LEU A 152 -1.35 -10.61 -1.39
C LEU A 152 -2.77 -10.16 -1.02
N LEU A 153 -2.95 -9.85 0.28
CA LEU A 153 -4.03 -9.01 0.80
C LEU A 153 -3.61 -7.53 0.80
N PRO A 154 -4.31 -6.63 0.10
CA PRO A 154 -3.96 -5.22 0.09
C PRO A 154 -4.21 -4.59 1.46
N GLN A 155 -3.50 -3.51 1.76
CA GLN A 155 -3.57 -2.79 3.03
C GLN A 155 -3.24 -3.65 4.27
N THR A 156 -2.38 -4.66 4.10
CA THR A 156 -1.73 -5.41 5.20
C THR A 156 -0.22 -5.17 5.17
N TRP A 157 0.48 -5.39 6.28
CA TRP A 157 1.93 -5.29 6.36
C TRP A 157 2.47 -6.10 7.55
N GLU A 158 3.48 -6.93 7.29
CA GLU A 158 4.20 -7.76 8.26
C GLU A 158 5.32 -6.94 8.92
N ASP A 159 4.97 -6.11 9.91
CA ASP A 159 5.90 -5.15 10.53
C ASP A 159 7.15 -5.84 11.15
N PRO A 160 8.37 -5.59 10.63
CA PRO A 160 9.61 -6.18 11.13
C PRO A 160 10.06 -5.58 12.48
N SER A 161 9.36 -4.57 13.00
CA SER A 161 9.74 -3.87 14.24
C SER A 161 9.43 -4.67 15.51
N PHE A 162 8.56 -5.68 15.44
CA PHE A 162 8.05 -6.41 16.60
C PHE A 162 8.10 -7.93 16.41
N ALA A 163 8.61 -8.63 17.42
CA ALA A 163 8.63 -10.09 17.47
C ALA A 163 7.25 -10.67 17.83
N ASN A 164 6.77 -11.65 17.08
CA ASN A 164 5.52 -12.34 17.36
C ASN A 164 5.69 -13.37 18.49
N SER A 165 5.08 -13.10 19.65
CA SER A 165 5.20 -13.92 20.87
C SER A 165 4.52 -15.30 20.77
N GLU A 166 3.60 -15.50 19.83
CA GLU A 166 2.93 -16.78 19.58
C GLU A 166 3.69 -17.66 18.58
N VAL A 167 4.63 -17.07 17.82
CA VAL A 167 5.38 -17.74 16.75
C VAL A 167 6.88 -17.60 16.94
N GLU A 168 7.39 -18.24 18.00
CA GLU A 168 8.82 -18.36 18.34
C GLU A 168 9.59 -17.03 18.54
N GLY A 169 8.92 -15.87 18.53
CA GLY A 169 9.58 -14.57 18.56
C GLY A 169 10.12 -14.10 17.21
N ALA A 170 9.66 -14.66 16.10
CA ALA A 170 10.02 -14.22 14.76
C ALA A 170 9.42 -12.82 14.43
N PHE A 171 10.14 -12.03 13.63
CA PHE A 171 9.75 -10.69 13.19
C PHE A 171 9.12 -10.78 11.79
N GLY A 172 8.16 -9.91 11.44
CA GLY A 172 7.55 -9.92 10.11
C GLY A 172 8.55 -9.70 8.96
N ASP A 173 8.26 -10.26 7.79
CA ASP A 173 9.11 -10.19 6.58
C ASP A 173 9.16 -8.82 5.87
N ASN A 174 8.45 -7.82 6.42
CA ASN A 174 8.33 -6.45 5.91
C ASN A 174 7.51 -6.28 4.61
N ASP A 175 6.88 -7.32 4.08
CA ASP A 175 6.00 -7.28 2.91
C ASP A 175 4.50 -7.37 3.30
N PRO A 176 3.55 -7.41 2.34
CA PRO A 176 2.11 -7.55 2.62
C PRO A 176 1.71 -9.02 2.75
N VAL A 177 0.73 -9.32 3.61
CA VAL A 177 0.32 -10.69 3.95
C VAL A 177 -0.06 -11.51 2.72
N ASP A 178 0.58 -12.67 2.61
CA ASP A 178 0.47 -13.58 1.49
C ASP A 178 -0.77 -14.48 1.55
N VAL A 179 -1.25 -14.88 0.37
CA VAL A 179 -2.48 -15.64 0.18
C VAL A 179 -2.26 -16.81 -0.77
N VAL A 180 -2.76 -17.97 -0.36
CA VAL A 180 -2.85 -19.18 -1.17
C VAL A 180 -4.34 -19.43 -1.47
N GLU A 181 -4.76 -19.09 -2.68
CA GLU A 181 -6.16 -19.21 -3.12
C GLU A 181 -6.41 -20.60 -3.74
N ILE A 182 -7.20 -21.42 -3.04
CA ILE A 182 -7.32 -22.86 -3.31
C ILE A 182 -8.33 -23.23 -4.42
N GLY A 183 -8.87 -22.24 -5.12
CA GLY A 183 -9.87 -22.41 -6.17
C GLY A 183 -9.44 -23.32 -7.32
N ASP A 184 -10.42 -23.85 -8.03
CA ASP A 184 -10.20 -24.70 -9.19
C ASP A 184 -9.60 -23.92 -10.37
N SER A 185 -10.14 -22.73 -10.64
CA SER A 185 -9.82 -21.93 -11.82
C SER A 185 -8.48 -21.19 -11.70
N ARG A 186 -7.61 -21.32 -12.72
CA ARG A 186 -6.40 -20.51 -12.89
C ARG A 186 -6.76 -19.04 -13.18
N ARG A 187 -6.15 -18.12 -12.45
CA ARG A 187 -6.38 -16.65 -12.51
C ARG A 187 -5.21 -15.93 -13.18
N LYS A 188 -5.34 -14.63 -13.45
CA LYS A 188 -4.32 -13.80 -14.15
C LYS A 188 -3.51 -12.93 -13.20
N ILE A 189 -2.30 -12.54 -13.61
CA ILE A 189 -1.51 -11.51 -12.92
C ILE A 189 -2.33 -10.21 -12.89
N GLY A 190 -2.42 -9.59 -11.72
CA GLY A 190 -3.20 -8.38 -11.45
C GLY A 190 -4.72 -8.58 -11.34
N GLU A 191 -5.22 -9.81 -11.35
CA GLU A 191 -6.65 -10.08 -11.15
C GLU A 191 -7.02 -9.90 -9.66
N VAL A 192 -7.99 -9.01 -9.38
CA VAL A 192 -8.47 -8.75 -8.02
C VAL A 192 -9.71 -9.59 -7.76
N LEU A 193 -9.70 -10.37 -6.68
CA LEU A 193 -10.74 -11.36 -6.38
C LEU A 193 -11.40 -11.09 -5.03
N ARG A 194 -12.71 -11.38 -4.94
CA ARG A 194 -13.37 -11.54 -3.64
C ARG A 194 -13.02 -12.92 -3.10
N VAL A 195 -12.36 -12.98 -1.96
CA VAL A 195 -12.05 -14.22 -1.24
C VAL A 195 -12.65 -14.21 0.17
N LYS A 196 -12.70 -15.39 0.79
CA LYS A 196 -12.79 -15.53 2.25
C LYS A 196 -11.61 -16.35 2.80
N PRO A 197 -10.97 -15.92 3.90
CA PRO A 197 -10.00 -16.72 4.63
C PRO A 197 -10.63 -18.00 5.20
N LEU A 198 -9.83 -19.06 5.27
CA LEU A 198 -10.22 -20.38 5.79
C LEU A 198 -9.23 -20.91 6.84
N ALA A 199 -7.93 -20.61 6.69
CA ALA A 199 -6.87 -21.00 7.60
C ALA A 199 -5.64 -20.09 7.47
N ALA A 200 -4.68 -20.20 8.39
CA ALA A 200 -3.38 -19.52 8.30
C ALA A 200 -2.22 -20.48 8.60
N LEU A 201 -1.12 -20.38 7.85
CA LEU A 201 0.13 -21.10 8.10
C LEU A 201 1.22 -20.08 8.48
N ALA A 202 1.82 -20.27 9.66
CA ALA A 202 2.95 -19.47 10.14
C ALA A 202 4.26 -20.04 9.56
N MET A 203 4.70 -19.58 8.39
CA MET A 203 6.03 -19.97 7.89
C MET A 203 7.10 -19.14 8.60
N ILE A 204 8.23 -19.78 8.93
CA ILE A 204 9.47 -19.11 9.30
C ILE A 204 10.45 -19.29 8.14
N ASP A 205 10.67 -18.22 7.38
CA ASP A 205 11.58 -18.18 6.25
C ASP A 205 12.89 -17.47 6.65
N GLU A 206 14.00 -18.21 6.71
CA GLU A 206 15.34 -17.75 7.11
C GLU A 206 15.49 -17.01 8.47
N GLY A 207 14.40 -16.81 9.21
CA GLY A 207 14.34 -16.13 10.51
C GLY A 207 13.16 -15.14 10.61
N GLU A 208 12.61 -14.74 9.47
CA GLU A 208 11.46 -13.87 9.33
C GLU A 208 10.15 -14.71 9.39
N LEU A 209 9.08 -14.09 9.90
CA LEU A 209 7.72 -14.60 9.93
C LEU A 209 7.02 -14.16 8.64
N ASP A 210 6.42 -15.14 7.99
CA ASP A 210 5.73 -15.01 6.71
C ASP A 210 4.39 -15.77 6.84
N TRP A 211 3.26 -15.04 6.84
CA TRP A 211 1.92 -15.65 6.95
C TRP A 211 1.35 -16.03 5.60
N LYS A 212 1.21 -17.34 5.36
CA LYS A 212 0.43 -17.86 4.24
C LYS A 212 -1.04 -18.05 4.64
N ILE A 213 -1.89 -17.09 4.32
CA ILE A 213 -3.35 -17.18 4.50
C ILE A 213 -3.93 -18.11 3.43
N VAL A 214 -4.59 -19.19 3.86
CA VAL A 214 -5.32 -20.09 2.95
C VAL A 214 -6.73 -19.54 2.77
N ALA A 215 -7.10 -19.23 1.53
CA ALA A 215 -8.38 -18.59 1.19
C ALA A 215 -9.03 -19.25 -0.03
N ILE A 216 -10.30 -18.93 -0.29
CA ILE A 216 -10.99 -19.35 -1.52
C ILE A 216 -11.76 -18.18 -2.16
N SER A 217 -11.70 -18.10 -3.49
CA SER A 217 -12.51 -17.20 -4.29
C SER A 217 -14.00 -17.49 -4.14
N LEU A 218 -14.81 -16.46 -3.90
CA LEU A 218 -16.27 -16.58 -3.79
C LEU A 218 -16.95 -16.97 -5.12
N ASP A 219 -16.23 -16.91 -6.25
CA ASP A 219 -16.68 -17.38 -7.56
C ASP A 219 -16.48 -18.90 -7.76
N ASP A 220 -15.81 -19.60 -6.83
CA ASP A 220 -15.58 -21.05 -6.92
C ASP A 220 -16.85 -21.85 -6.55
N PRO A 221 -17.25 -22.87 -7.34
CA PRO A 221 -18.43 -23.68 -7.04
C PRO A 221 -18.43 -24.37 -5.67
N ARG A 222 -17.26 -24.58 -5.06
CA ARG A 222 -17.08 -25.16 -3.72
C ARG A 222 -16.96 -24.12 -2.60
N ALA A 223 -16.96 -22.83 -2.90
CA ALA A 223 -16.82 -21.77 -1.90
C ALA A 223 -17.90 -21.83 -0.80
N SER A 224 -19.12 -22.29 -1.11
CA SER A 224 -20.19 -22.50 -0.11
C SER A 224 -19.93 -23.68 0.83
N LEU A 225 -19.11 -24.67 0.42
CA LEU A 225 -18.84 -25.90 1.16
C LEU A 225 -17.73 -25.77 2.20
N VAL A 226 -16.88 -24.74 2.10
CA VAL A 226 -15.73 -24.52 2.99
C VAL A 226 -15.86 -23.22 3.77
N ASN A 227 -15.84 -23.29 5.10
CA ASN A 227 -16.03 -22.10 5.96
C ASN A 227 -15.02 -21.97 7.10
N ASP A 228 -14.21 -23.02 7.35
CA ASP A 228 -13.11 -23.06 8.31
C ASP A 228 -12.11 -24.17 7.88
N VAL A 229 -10.94 -24.23 8.53
CA VAL A 229 -9.82 -25.15 8.26
C VAL A 229 -10.25 -26.62 8.13
N ASN A 230 -11.20 -27.07 8.95
CA ASN A 230 -11.71 -28.44 8.94
C ASN A 230 -12.51 -28.79 7.66
N ASP A 231 -13.18 -27.82 7.05
CA ASP A 231 -13.87 -28.06 5.78
C ASP A 231 -12.88 -28.15 4.60
N VAL A 232 -11.70 -27.52 4.70
CA VAL A 232 -10.67 -27.59 3.66
C VAL A 232 -10.24 -29.03 3.47
N GLU A 233 -9.78 -29.72 4.51
CA GLU A 233 -9.35 -31.13 4.38
C GLU A 233 -10.51 -32.09 4.04
N LYS A 234 -11.76 -31.69 4.30
CA LYS A 234 -12.98 -32.44 3.94
C LYS A 234 -13.40 -32.30 2.47
N HIS A 235 -13.13 -31.16 1.84
CA HIS A 235 -13.57 -30.84 0.46
C HIS A 235 -12.42 -30.60 -0.54
N PHE A 236 -11.19 -30.53 -0.03
CA PHE A 236 -9.90 -30.34 -0.71
C PHE A 236 -8.82 -31.21 0.00
N PRO A 237 -9.03 -32.53 0.17
CA PRO A 237 -8.18 -33.39 1.00
C PRO A 237 -6.70 -33.36 0.60
N GLY A 238 -5.82 -33.26 1.59
CA GLY A 238 -4.37 -33.13 1.46
C GLY A 238 -3.88 -31.70 1.17
N THR A 239 -4.75 -30.72 0.95
CA THR A 239 -4.35 -29.40 0.44
C THR A 239 -3.53 -28.59 1.44
N LEU A 240 -3.89 -28.55 2.73
CA LEU A 240 -3.11 -27.80 3.72
C LEU A 240 -1.72 -28.42 3.91
N THR A 241 -1.65 -29.75 3.85
CA THR A 241 -0.39 -30.50 3.85
C THR A 241 0.45 -30.18 2.61
N ALA A 242 -0.15 -30.17 1.42
CA ALA A 242 0.54 -29.86 0.18
C ALA A 242 1.06 -28.40 0.13
N ILE A 243 0.28 -27.44 0.63
CA ILE A 243 0.70 -26.03 0.74
C ILE A 243 1.91 -25.92 1.67
N ARG A 244 1.81 -26.44 2.90
CA ARG A 244 2.90 -26.43 3.88
C ARG A 244 4.16 -27.10 3.32
N ASP A 245 4.03 -28.27 2.69
CA ASP A 245 5.17 -29.03 2.18
C ASP A 245 5.82 -28.36 0.96
N TRP A 246 5.05 -27.69 0.10
CA TRP A 246 5.61 -26.84 -0.96
C TRP A 246 6.43 -25.69 -0.38
N PHE A 247 5.86 -24.95 0.58
CA PHE A 247 6.54 -23.82 1.23
C PHE A 247 7.70 -24.24 2.15
N ARG A 248 7.69 -25.46 2.68
CA ARG A 248 8.84 -26.09 3.36
C ARG A 248 10.02 -26.30 2.41
N ASP A 249 9.76 -26.86 1.23
CA ASP A 249 10.79 -27.45 0.38
C ASP A 249 11.24 -26.56 -0.79
N TYR A 250 10.51 -25.48 -1.15
CA TYR A 250 10.77 -24.73 -2.38
C TYR A 250 12.17 -24.09 -2.49
N LYS A 251 12.84 -23.81 -1.37
CA LYS A 251 14.22 -23.28 -1.36
C LYS A 251 15.30 -24.37 -1.37
N ILE A 252 14.97 -25.66 -1.19
CA ILE A 252 15.96 -26.75 -1.12
C ILE A 252 16.78 -26.90 -2.42
N PRO A 253 16.19 -26.85 -3.64
CA PRO A 253 16.97 -26.88 -4.90
C PRO A 253 17.91 -25.68 -5.08
N ASP A 254 17.68 -24.61 -4.33
CA ASP A 254 18.47 -23.39 -4.28
C ASP A 254 19.65 -23.48 -3.28
N GLY A 255 19.83 -24.64 -2.62
CA GLY A 255 20.89 -24.91 -1.64
C GLY A 255 20.61 -24.40 -0.22
N LYS A 256 19.36 -24.07 0.09
CA LYS A 256 18.92 -23.63 1.43
C LYS A 256 18.39 -24.83 2.25
N PRO A 257 18.32 -24.71 3.59
CA PRO A 257 17.56 -25.66 4.40
C PRO A 257 16.06 -25.63 4.05
N ALA A 258 15.33 -26.62 4.56
CA ALA A 258 13.87 -26.58 4.62
C ALA A 258 13.39 -25.44 5.53
N ASN A 259 12.34 -24.73 5.12
CA ASN A 259 11.70 -23.71 5.96
C ASN A 259 10.94 -24.37 7.12
N ARG A 260 10.78 -23.65 8.24
CA ARG A 260 10.08 -24.16 9.42
C ARG A 260 8.66 -23.59 9.48
N PHE A 261 7.79 -24.21 10.28
CA PHE A 261 6.47 -23.67 10.57
C PHE A 261 6.24 -23.57 12.07
N GLY A 262 5.72 -22.43 12.51
CA GLY A 262 5.25 -22.23 13.87
C GLY A 262 3.93 -22.98 14.14
N LEU A 263 3.27 -22.65 15.26
CA LEU A 263 1.96 -23.20 15.64
C LEU A 263 1.88 -24.74 15.55
N GLY A 264 2.99 -25.44 15.83
CA GLY A 264 3.07 -26.91 15.78
C GLY A 264 3.16 -27.52 14.38
N ASN A 265 3.52 -26.75 13.34
CA ASN A 265 3.52 -27.15 11.93
C ASN A 265 2.12 -27.51 11.36
N GLN A 266 1.08 -26.88 11.92
CA GLN A 266 -0.32 -27.05 11.52
C GLN A 266 -0.90 -25.72 11.01
N ALA A 267 -1.97 -25.80 10.22
CA ALA A 267 -2.72 -24.62 9.82
C ALA A 267 -3.67 -24.20 10.96
N ALA A 268 -3.58 -22.95 11.39
CA ALA A 268 -4.50 -22.35 12.34
C ALA A 268 -5.87 -22.11 11.71
N ASN A 269 -6.92 -22.03 12.53
CA ASN A 269 -8.30 -21.92 12.04
C ASN A 269 -8.60 -20.53 11.43
N LYS A 270 -9.79 -20.38 10.84
CA LYS A 270 -10.23 -19.12 10.23
C LYS A 270 -10.19 -17.94 11.19
N ASP A 271 -10.55 -18.11 12.46
CA ASP A 271 -10.58 -17.00 13.42
C ASP A 271 -9.15 -16.49 13.71
N TYR A 272 -8.17 -17.40 13.79
CA TYR A 272 -6.76 -17.04 13.85
C TYR A 272 -6.29 -16.35 12.55
N ALA A 273 -6.73 -16.82 11.38
CA ALA A 273 -6.44 -16.13 10.12
C ALA A 273 -7.00 -14.69 10.10
N LEU A 274 -8.23 -14.49 10.59
CA LEU A 274 -8.84 -13.17 10.71
C LEU A 274 -8.11 -12.27 11.73
N LYS A 275 -7.57 -12.83 12.82
CA LYS A 275 -6.67 -12.12 13.76
C LYS A 275 -5.43 -11.60 13.01
N VAL A 276 -4.67 -12.48 12.35
CA VAL A 276 -3.46 -12.11 11.60
C VAL A 276 -3.72 -11.00 10.57
N ILE A 277 -4.81 -11.11 9.80
CA ILE A 277 -5.21 -10.12 8.80
C ILE A 277 -5.59 -8.77 9.45
N THR A 278 -6.12 -8.79 10.68
CA THR A 278 -6.45 -7.57 11.43
C THR A 278 -5.20 -6.91 11.99
N GLU A 279 -4.32 -7.67 12.63
CA GLU A 279 -3.07 -7.17 13.23
C GLU A 279 -2.14 -6.54 12.17
N THR A 280 -2.00 -7.20 11.02
CA THR A 280 -1.21 -6.70 9.88
C THR A 280 -1.89 -5.54 9.15
N ASN A 281 -3.23 -5.44 9.15
CA ASN A 281 -3.94 -4.25 8.69
C ASN A 281 -3.73 -3.06 9.63
N GLU A 282 -3.69 -3.28 10.95
CA GLU A 282 -3.32 -2.24 11.90
C GLU A 282 -1.87 -1.77 11.71
N SER A 283 -0.93 -2.70 11.50
CA SER A 283 0.47 -2.39 11.17
C SER A 283 0.59 -1.57 9.90
N TRP A 284 -0.06 -1.98 8.81
CA TRP A 284 -0.17 -1.16 7.60
C TRP A 284 -0.80 0.21 7.89
N SER A 285 -1.83 0.27 8.73
CA SER A 285 -2.48 1.53 9.11
C SER A 285 -1.49 2.48 9.81
N LYS A 286 -0.66 1.95 10.72
CA LYS A 286 0.42 2.68 11.42
C LYS A 286 1.50 3.15 10.42
N LEU A 287 1.87 2.31 9.46
CA LEU A 287 2.79 2.62 8.36
C LEU A 287 2.29 3.78 7.48
N VAL A 288 1.06 3.70 6.92
CA VAL A 288 0.53 4.76 6.04
C VAL A 288 0.21 6.06 6.77
N LYS A 289 -0.13 6.00 8.06
CA LYS A 289 -0.22 7.16 8.96
C LYS A 289 1.14 7.74 9.35
N ARG A 290 2.24 7.06 9.00
CA ARG A 290 3.64 7.39 9.36
C ARG A 290 3.89 7.44 10.87
N SER A 291 3.11 6.66 11.63
CA SER A 291 3.35 6.37 13.04
C SER A 291 4.55 5.44 13.24
N ILE A 292 4.94 4.71 12.19
CA ILE A 292 6.13 3.85 12.11
C ILE A 292 6.98 4.31 10.91
N PRO A 293 8.33 4.34 11.01
CA PRO A 293 9.19 4.73 9.89
C PRO A 293 9.08 3.76 8.70
N ALA A 294 8.84 4.29 7.50
CA ALA A 294 8.59 3.49 6.31
C ALA A 294 9.84 2.82 5.69
N GLY A 295 11.05 3.08 6.18
CA GLY A 295 12.28 2.54 5.58
C GLY A 295 12.42 2.92 4.10
N GLU A 296 12.47 1.91 3.22
CA GLU A 296 12.51 2.07 1.77
C GLU A 296 11.13 1.93 1.09
N LEU A 297 10.05 1.73 1.86
CA LEU A 297 8.69 1.44 1.38
C LEU A 297 7.99 2.65 0.75
N SER A 298 7.30 2.41 -0.38
CA SER A 298 6.83 3.42 -1.32
C SER A 298 5.43 3.95 -1.01
N LEU A 299 5.30 4.71 0.09
CA LEU A 299 4.04 5.29 0.58
C LEU A 299 3.49 6.46 -0.27
N VAL A 300 3.41 6.30 -1.59
CA VAL A 300 2.95 7.30 -2.58
C VAL A 300 1.41 7.36 -2.60
N LEU A 301 0.85 7.85 -1.50
CA LEU A 301 -0.59 8.06 -1.30
C LEU A 301 -1.10 9.30 -2.06
N LYS A 302 -2.41 9.35 -2.33
CA LYS A 302 -3.09 10.36 -3.18
C LYS A 302 -3.12 11.80 -2.60
N PHE A 303 -1.97 12.46 -2.44
CA PHE A 303 -1.87 13.90 -2.12
C PHE A 303 -2.04 14.83 -3.35
N THR A 304 -3.09 14.62 -4.14
CA THR A 304 -3.36 15.40 -5.38
C THR A 304 -3.72 16.87 -5.13
N ILE A 305 -3.91 17.30 -3.86
CA ILE A 305 -4.35 18.66 -3.50
C ILE A 305 -3.21 19.70 -3.51
N PHE A 306 -1.96 19.33 -3.17
CA PHE A 306 -0.88 20.30 -2.96
C PHE A 306 -0.33 20.93 -4.26
N TYR A 307 -0.32 20.19 -5.38
CA TYR A 307 0.25 20.67 -6.64
C TYR A 307 -0.51 21.87 -7.25
N ILE A 308 -1.84 21.93 -7.06
CA ILE A 308 -2.69 22.97 -7.67
C ILE A 308 -2.44 24.33 -7.01
N LEU A 309 -2.25 24.36 -5.69
CA LEU A 309 -1.97 25.59 -4.94
C LEU A 309 -0.63 26.23 -5.33
N CYS A 310 0.40 25.41 -5.56
CA CYS A 310 1.73 25.90 -5.96
C CYS A 310 1.70 26.61 -7.33
N SER A 311 0.95 26.06 -8.30
CA SER A 311 0.85 26.63 -9.65
C SER A 311 0.11 27.97 -9.71
N HIS A 312 -0.89 28.21 -8.85
CA HIS A 312 -1.61 29.48 -8.84
C HIS A 312 -0.83 30.63 -8.18
N SER A 313 -0.06 30.36 -7.12
CA SER A 313 0.83 31.38 -6.53
C SER A 313 1.90 31.87 -7.51
N LEU A 314 2.39 30.99 -8.39
CA LEU A 314 3.42 31.36 -9.39
C LEU A 314 2.88 32.27 -10.50
N LEU A 315 1.62 32.09 -10.91
CA LEU A 315 0.97 32.91 -11.94
C LEU A 315 0.66 34.34 -11.45
N LEU A 316 0.31 34.51 -10.17
CA LEU A 316 0.01 35.83 -9.60
C LEU A 316 1.25 36.74 -9.51
N PHE A 317 2.45 36.17 -9.37
CA PHE A 317 3.71 36.94 -9.32
C PHE A 317 4.21 37.46 -10.67
N HIS A 318 3.58 37.11 -11.80
CA HIS A 318 3.97 37.59 -13.13
C HIS A 318 3.07 38.71 -13.71
N SER A 319 1.99 39.10 -13.02
CA SER A 319 1.10 40.20 -13.43
C SER A 319 1.40 41.51 -12.68
N GLY A 320 2.64 41.70 -12.24
CA GLY A 320 3.04 42.67 -11.22
C GLY A 320 4.10 43.71 -11.59
N ASN A 321 4.48 43.84 -12.87
CA ASN A 321 5.37 44.93 -13.29
C ASN A 321 5.07 45.41 -14.72
N LYS A 322 4.79 46.70 -14.88
CA LYS A 322 4.61 47.38 -16.17
C LYS A 322 5.69 48.45 -16.32
N ASN A 323 6.00 48.78 -17.57
CA ASN A 323 6.85 49.88 -18.05
C ASN A 323 8.31 49.49 -18.37
N MET A 324 8.53 48.92 -19.56
CA MET A 324 9.58 49.41 -20.44
C MET A 324 9.11 49.34 -21.91
N GLU A 325 9.58 50.26 -22.73
CA GLU A 325 9.12 50.51 -24.11
C GLU A 325 9.85 49.58 -25.12
N PRO A 326 9.19 49.13 -26.21
CA PRO A 326 9.79 48.17 -27.14
C PRO A 326 10.59 48.86 -28.26
N THR A 327 11.92 48.82 -28.17
CA THR A 327 12.80 49.16 -29.32
C THR A 327 12.87 47.98 -30.29
N GLU A 328 12.47 48.18 -31.55
CA GLU A 328 12.71 47.20 -32.61
C GLU A 328 14.22 47.00 -32.87
N GLN A 329 14.66 45.75 -33.06
CA GLN A 329 15.70 45.47 -34.04
C GLN A 329 15.62 44.04 -34.59
N LYS A 330 15.69 43.93 -35.93
CA LYS A 330 15.74 42.66 -36.66
C LYS A 330 17.12 42.03 -36.57
N LEU A 331 17.17 40.71 -36.40
CA LEU A 331 18.00 39.70 -37.10
C LEU A 331 17.84 38.38 -36.32
N GLY A 332 17.88 37.18 -36.92
CA GLY A 332 17.96 36.79 -38.32
C GLY A 332 18.20 35.28 -38.36
N ILE A 333 17.28 34.49 -38.95
CA ILE A 333 17.35 33.02 -38.88
C ILE A 333 18.56 32.52 -39.69
N LYS A 334 19.58 32.02 -39.00
CA LYS A 334 20.79 31.48 -39.61
C LYS A 334 20.80 29.96 -39.55
N VAL A 335 20.24 29.33 -40.58
CA VAL A 335 20.34 27.89 -40.80
C VAL A 335 21.81 27.51 -41.01
N TYR A 336 22.26 26.46 -40.33
CA TYR A 336 23.56 25.83 -40.56
C TYR A 336 23.33 24.39 -41.02
N ASN A 337 23.78 24.07 -42.24
CA ASN A 337 23.69 22.72 -42.80
C ASN A 337 24.71 21.77 -42.16
N ALA A 338 24.38 20.48 -42.12
CA ALA A 338 25.28 19.44 -41.65
C ALA A 338 26.51 19.28 -42.57
N THR A 339 27.66 18.97 -41.97
CA THR A 339 28.92 18.70 -42.67
C THR A 339 28.99 17.22 -43.09
N PRO A 340 29.42 16.88 -44.32
CA PRO A 340 29.59 15.48 -44.75
C PRO A 340 30.80 14.80 -44.07
N PRO A 341 30.79 13.46 -43.93
CA PRO A 341 31.87 12.72 -43.25
C PRO A 341 33.14 12.56 -44.10
N PRO A 342 34.34 12.47 -43.47
CA PRO A 342 35.61 12.21 -44.15
C PRO A 342 35.80 10.72 -44.53
N PRO A 343 36.72 10.40 -45.47
CA PRO A 343 36.90 9.06 -46.03
C PRO A 343 37.72 8.08 -45.14
N PRO A 344 37.60 6.75 -45.34
CA PRO A 344 38.20 5.73 -44.49
C PRO A 344 39.56 5.18 -44.98
N LEU A 345 40.53 5.04 -44.05
CA LEU A 345 41.80 4.30 -44.19
C LEU A 345 42.29 3.86 -42.78
N PRO A 346 43.15 2.83 -42.63
CA PRO A 346 42.99 1.46 -43.11
C PRO A 346 43.08 0.43 -41.94
N ASN A 347 42.79 -0.85 -42.19
CA ASN A 347 42.89 -1.91 -41.18
C ASN A 347 44.35 -2.24 -40.77
N PRO A 348 44.57 -2.52 -39.47
CA PRO A 348 45.50 -3.56 -39.04
C PRO A 348 44.81 -4.64 -38.18
N SER A 349 45.14 -5.90 -38.40
CA SER A 349 44.59 -7.05 -37.65
C SER A 349 45.22 -7.19 -36.26
N GLY A 350 44.42 -7.41 -35.22
CA GLY A 350 44.94 -7.73 -33.88
C GLY A 350 43.85 -7.88 -32.81
N LEU A 351 43.55 -9.12 -32.40
CA LEU A 351 42.56 -9.44 -31.37
C LEU A 351 43.22 -9.63 -29.99
N VAL A 352 42.95 -8.73 -29.04
CA VAL A 352 43.04 -8.99 -27.59
C VAL A 352 41.90 -8.23 -26.88
N PRO A 353 41.02 -8.89 -26.10
CA PRO A 353 40.00 -8.19 -25.32
C PRO A 353 40.61 -7.50 -24.09
N LEU A 354 40.30 -6.21 -23.89
CA LEU A 354 40.62 -5.49 -22.65
C LEU A 354 39.43 -5.48 -21.69
N THR A 355 39.71 -5.73 -20.41
CA THR A 355 38.71 -5.90 -19.35
C THR A 355 37.97 -4.60 -19.03
N ILE A 356 36.64 -4.60 -19.15
CA ILE A 356 35.81 -3.47 -18.68
C ILE A 356 35.69 -3.54 -17.15
N ILE A 357 36.40 -2.63 -16.46
CA ILE A 357 36.24 -2.40 -15.03
C ILE A 357 35.02 -1.47 -14.81
N PRO A 358 33.99 -1.87 -14.03
CA PRO A 358 32.83 -1.02 -13.79
C PRO A 358 33.14 0.10 -12.78
N ASP A 359 32.80 1.35 -13.13
CA ASP A 359 32.95 2.53 -12.27
C ASP A 359 32.10 2.43 -10.98
N PRO A 360 32.70 2.44 -9.78
CA PRO A 360 31.96 2.37 -8.51
C PRO A 360 31.21 3.68 -8.17
N GLY A 361 31.52 4.80 -8.83
CA GLY A 361 31.08 6.14 -8.46
C GLY A 361 29.57 6.40 -8.49
N ARG A 362 28.77 5.54 -9.15
CA ARG A 362 27.31 5.75 -9.30
C ARG A 362 26.47 5.21 -8.14
N LYS A 363 26.87 4.10 -7.50
CA LYS A 363 26.15 3.56 -6.33
C LYS A 363 26.36 4.43 -5.09
N ASN A 364 27.60 4.84 -4.84
CA ASN A 364 27.96 5.65 -3.67
C ASN A 364 27.19 6.98 -3.60
N LYS A 365 26.93 7.64 -4.73
CA LYS A 365 26.17 8.90 -4.76
C LYS A 365 24.73 8.76 -4.24
N ARG A 366 24.04 7.65 -4.54
CA ARG A 366 22.71 7.37 -3.97
C ARG A 366 22.78 7.00 -2.48
N ALA A 367 23.73 6.15 -2.09
CA ALA A 367 23.90 5.75 -0.70
C ALA A 367 24.26 6.92 0.23
N ILE A 368 25.06 7.89 -0.25
CA ILE A 368 25.39 9.12 0.49
C ILE A 368 24.14 10.02 0.65
N MET A 369 23.30 10.15 -0.38
CA MET A 369 22.04 10.91 -0.29
C MET A 369 21.06 10.26 0.71
N ALA A 370 20.87 8.94 0.65
CA ALA A 370 20.02 8.21 1.59
C ALA A 370 20.51 8.36 3.04
N LYS A 371 21.81 8.18 3.29
CA LYS A 371 22.40 8.36 4.63
C LYS A 371 22.28 9.80 5.15
N GLY A 372 22.32 10.81 4.29
CA GLY A 372 22.11 12.20 4.69
C GLY A 372 20.68 12.46 5.19
N VAL A 373 19.68 12.02 4.41
CA VAL A 373 18.26 12.13 4.78
C VAL A 373 17.96 11.34 6.06
N GLN A 374 18.43 10.08 6.14
CA GLN A 374 18.23 9.23 7.32
C GLN A 374 18.88 9.83 8.58
N LYS A 375 20.11 10.36 8.50
CA LYS A 375 20.79 11.00 9.64
C LYS A 375 20.05 12.26 10.14
N THR A 376 19.44 13.03 9.23
CA THR A 376 18.66 14.22 9.59
C THR A 376 17.34 13.83 10.26
N ILE A 377 16.61 12.86 9.70
CA ILE A 377 15.33 12.39 10.24
C ILE A 377 15.51 11.71 11.61
N SER A 378 16.52 10.84 11.77
CA SER A 378 16.80 10.18 13.06
C SER A 378 17.16 11.15 14.20
N LYS A 379 17.68 12.35 13.89
CA LYS A 379 17.94 13.40 14.88
C LYS A 379 16.74 14.30 15.20
N THR A 380 15.65 14.22 14.42
CA THR A 380 14.58 15.24 14.44
C THR A 380 13.16 14.68 14.65
N SER A 381 13.01 13.37 14.86
CA SER A 381 11.71 12.71 15.09
C SER A 381 10.89 13.33 16.23
N LEU A 382 11.53 13.79 17.31
CA LEU A 382 10.85 14.49 18.41
C LEU A 382 10.39 15.91 18.02
N LEU A 383 11.15 16.61 17.17
CA LEU A 383 10.85 17.97 16.72
C LEU A 383 9.78 18.01 15.62
N GLY A 384 9.73 17.00 14.75
CA GLY A 384 8.79 16.93 13.63
C GLY A 384 7.32 17.06 14.04
N ASN A 385 6.98 16.62 15.26
CA ASN A 385 5.64 16.72 15.84
C ASN A 385 5.15 18.17 16.05
N PHE A 386 6.06 19.16 16.07
CA PHE A 386 5.73 20.58 16.21
C PHE A 386 5.58 21.33 14.86
N LEU A 387 5.68 20.61 13.73
CA LEU A 387 5.57 21.17 12.38
C LEU A 387 4.31 20.68 11.65
N PRO A 388 3.66 21.54 10.84
CA PRO A 388 2.68 21.09 9.85
C PRO A 388 3.31 20.06 8.91
N THR A 389 2.84 18.82 8.96
CA THR A 389 3.55 17.66 8.38
C THR A 389 3.87 17.82 6.89
N GLY A 390 2.97 18.47 6.14
CA GLY A 390 3.15 18.73 4.70
C GLY A 390 4.31 19.68 4.37
N THR A 391 4.64 20.62 5.25
CA THR A 391 5.64 21.67 4.98
C THR A 391 7.06 21.13 5.07
N LEU A 392 7.37 20.33 6.10
CA LEU A 392 8.67 19.66 6.23
C LEU A 392 8.88 18.64 5.10
N LEU A 393 7.85 17.86 4.76
CA LEU A 393 7.92 16.91 3.65
C LEU A 393 8.14 17.59 2.29
N THR A 394 7.52 18.76 2.07
CA THR A 394 7.76 19.56 0.85
C THR A 394 9.20 20.04 0.78
N PHE A 395 9.77 20.49 1.90
CA PHE A 395 11.18 20.90 1.97
C PHE A 395 12.13 19.74 1.61
N GLU A 396 12.00 18.58 2.26
CA GLU A 396 12.86 17.41 2.02
C GLU A 396 12.70 16.80 0.61
N MET A 397 11.52 16.90 -0.02
CA MET A 397 11.33 16.44 -1.39
C MET A 397 11.93 17.39 -2.43
N VAL A 398 11.91 18.71 -2.18
CA VAL A 398 12.39 19.72 -3.15
C VAL A 398 13.90 19.95 -3.03
N LEU A 399 14.47 19.94 -1.82
CA LEU A 399 15.89 20.23 -1.59
C LEU A 399 16.87 19.35 -2.43
N PRO A 400 16.69 18.03 -2.60
CA PRO A 400 17.54 17.19 -3.47
C PRO A 400 17.47 17.58 -4.96
N SER A 401 16.36 18.18 -5.40
CA SER A 401 16.19 18.64 -6.78
C SER A 401 16.95 19.94 -7.03
N ILE A 402 17.16 20.76 -6.00
CA ILE A 402 17.97 21.99 -6.05
C ILE A 402 19.46 21.66 -5.91
N TYR A 403 19.83 20.81 -4.94
CA TYR A 403 21.24 20.49 -4.61
C TYR A 403 21.71 19.16 -5.20
N LYS A 404 22.01 19.14 -6.50
CA LYS A 404 22.28 17.92 -7.27
C LYS A 404 23.75 17.52 -7.40
N ASN A 405 24.67 18.49 -7.49
CA ASN A 405 26.04 18.29 -7.96
C ASN A 405 27.15 18.68 -6.94
N GLY A 406 26.81 19.12 -5.73
CA GLY A 406 27.79 19.54 -4.72
C GLY A 406 28.44 20.92 -4.97
N GLN A 407 28.04 21.62 -6.04
CA GLN A 407 28.47 22.99 -6.34
C GLN A 407 27.35 23.97 -6.01
N CYS A 408 27.60 24.87 -5.06
CA CYS A 408 26.69 25.95 -4.70
C CYS A 408 26.90 27.14 -5.66
N THR A 409 26.07 27.26 -6.68
CA THR A 409 26.03 28.46 -7.53
C THR A 409 25.08 29.50 -6.93
N GLN A 410 25.24 30.77 -7.29
CA GLN A 410 24.34 31.85 -6.86
C GLN A 410 22.85 31.54 -7.15
N VAL A 411 22.57 30.82 -8.24
CA VAL A 411 21.21 30.36 -8.59
C VAL A 411 20.70 29.30 -7.60
N HIS A 412 21.52 28.28 -7.28
CA HIS A 412 21.14 27.27 -6.28
C HIS A 412 20.95 27.90 -4.89
N THR A 413 21.83 28.82 -4.49
CA THR A 413 21.71 29.57 -3.23
C THR A 413 20.43 30.43 -3.21
N LEU A 414 20.05 31.08 -4.31
CA LEU A 414 18.79 31.82 -4.41
C LEU A 414 17.57 30.89 -4.28
N MET A 415 17.55 29.77 -5.02
CA MET A 415 16.48 28.77 -4.94
C MET A 415 16.32 28.19 -3.52
N ILE A 416 17.44 27.95 -2.81
CA ILE A 416 17.44 27.52 -1.41
C ILE A 416 16.78 28.58 -0.51
N HIS A 417 17.17 29.85 -0.62
CA HIS A 417 16.53 30.93 0.16
C HIS A 417 15.03 31.03 -0.14
N THR A 418 14.62 30.94 -1.41
CA THR A 418 13.20 30.96 -1.79
C THR A 418 12.42 29.80 -1.17
N LEU A 419 12.97 28.57 -1.20
CA LEU A 419 12.35 27.40 -0.57
C LEU A 419 12.21 27.59 0.96
N LEU A 420 13.27 28.06 1.63
CA LEU A 420 13.26 28.30 3.07
C LEU A 420 12.22 29.35 3.49
N ILE A 421 12.11 30.45 2.73
CA ILE A 421 11.11 31.50 2.98
C ILE A 421 9.69 30.96 2.78
N LEU A 422 9.43 30.24 1.68
CA LEU A 422 8.11 29.67 1.40
C LEU A 422 7.69 28.63 2.46
N CYS A 423 8.60 27.74 2.86
CA CYS A 423 8.35 26.78 3.93
C CYS A 423 8.17 27.47 5.29
N SER A 424 8.97 28.49 5.64
CA SER A 424 8.81 29.25 6.88
C SER A 424 7.44 29.95 6.94
N LEU A 425 7.02 30.62 5.87
CA LEU A 425 5.69 31.22 5.77
C LEU A 425 4.58 30.16 5.88
N SER A 426 4.76 29.00 5.25
CA SER A 426 3.81 27.88 5.35
C SER A 426 3.70 27.30 6.77
N CYS A 427 4.82 27.15 7.50
CA CYS A 427 4.80 26.76 8.90
C CYS A 427 4.03 27.77 9.75
N PHE A 428 4.25 29.08 9.53
CA PHE A 428 3.52 30.13 10.24
C PHE A 428 2.02 30.10 9.95
N PHE A 429 1.62 30.08 8.67
CA PHE A 429 0.21 30.21 8.28
C PHE A 429 -0.67 29.00 8.64
N PHE A 430 -0.14 27.78 8.68
CA PHE A 430 -0.99 26.61 8.96
C PHE A 430 -1.48 26.52 10.42
N HIS A 431 -0.79 27.14 11.40
CA HIS A 431 -1.31 27.27 12.78
C HIS A 431 -2.53 28.19 12.89
N PHE A 432 -2.82 29.00 11.86
CA PHE A 432 -4.07 29.76 11.73
C PHE A 432 -5.15 29.02 10.93
N THR A 433 -5.00 27.70 10.72
CA THR A 433 -6.06 26.85 10.19
C THR A 433 -6.67 26.00 11.31
N ASP A 434 -7.98 25.73 11.21
CA ASP A 434 -8.70 24.90 12.16
C ASP A 434 -9.82 24.12 11.45
N SER A 435 -10.44 23.16 12.13
CA SER A 435 -11.54 22.37 11.57
C SER A 435 -12.69 22.10 12.53
N PHE A 436 -13.84 21.77 11.96
CA PHE A 436 -15.03 21.33 12.68
C PHE A 436 -15.77 20.24 11.89
N HIS A 437 -16.59 19.45 12.59
CA HIS A 437 -17.50 18.50 11.97
C HIS A 437 -18.86 19.18 11.72
N GLY A 438 -19.41 19.01 10.51
CA GLY A 438 -20.78 19.38 10.21
C GLY A 438 -21.80 18.40 10.81
N PRO A 439 -23.11 18.72 10.75
CA PRO A 439 -24.19 17.82 11.19
C PRO A 439 -24.27 16.49 10.41
N ASP A 440 -23.62 16.43 9.24
CA ASP A 440 -23.47 15.27 8.37
C ASP A 440 -22.21 14.43 8.69
N GLY A 441 -21.40 14.86 9.65
CA GLY A 441 -20.12 14.25 10.01
C GLY A 441 -18.92 14.73 9.18
N THR A 442 -19.14 15.49 8.09
CA THR A 442 -18.08 15.98 7.19
C THR A 442 -17.16 16.94 7.93
N VAL A 443 -15.84 16.79 7.76
CA VAL A 443 -14.84 17.72 8.29
C VAL A 443 -14.69 18.93 7.36
N TYR A 444 -14.94 20.12 7.91
CA TYR A 444 -14.78 21.41 7.25
C TYR A 444 -13.55 22.12 7.81
N TYR A 445 -12.66 22.56 6.92
CA TYR A 445 -11.46 23.33 7.26
C TYR A 445 -11.63 24.81 6.91
N GLY A 446 -10.99 25.69 7.69
CA GLY A 446 -10.96 27.12 7.41
C GLY A 446 -9.78 27.85 8.05
N PHE A 447 -9.61 29.13 7.71
CA PHE A 447 -8.72 30.05 8.43
C PHE A 447 -9.45 30.67 9.62
N ILE A 448 -8.83 30.67 10.81
CA ILE A 448 -9.35 31.44 11.95
C ILE A 448 -9.07 32.94 11.76
N THR A 449 -10.01 33.78 12.17
CA THR A 449 -9.88 35.25 12.10
C THR A 449 -10.44 35.87 13.39
N HIS A 450 -10.21 37.17 13.62
CA HIS A 450 -10.88 37.88 14.74
C HIS A 450 -12.42 37.86 14.64
N LYS A 451 -12.98 37.55 13.47
CA LYS A 451 -14.43 37.42 13.22
C LYS A 451 -14.95 35.97 13.34
N GLY A 452 -14.09 34.98 13.61
CA GLY A 452 -14.40 33.55 13.61
C GLY A 452 -13.78 32.80 12.42
N LEU A 453 -14.23 31.56 12.19
CA LEU A 453 -13.70 30.68 11.14
C LEU A 453 -14.18 31.07 9.73
N SER A 454 -13.26 31.15 8.78
CA SER A 454 -13.51 31.38 7.35
C SER A 454 -13.28 30.09 6.57
N VAL A 455 -14.36 29.39 6.21
CA VAL A 455 -14.34 28.01 5.66
C VAL A 455 -13.98 28.00 4.17
N PHE A 456 -13.12 27.06 3.74
CA PHE A 456 -12.61 26.99 2.37
C PHE A 456 -13.64 26.60 1.28
N LYS A 457 -14.85 26.13 1.66
CA LYS A 457 -15.92 25.72 0.74
C LYS A 457 -17.16 26.63 0.89
N PRO A 458 -17.27 27.75 0.15
CA PRO A 458 -18.42 28.65 0.25
C PRO A 458 -19.69 28.16 -0.49
N GLY A 459 -19.65 27.01 -1.15
CA GLY A 459 -20.71 26.54 -2.06
C GLY A 459 -21.89 25.77 -1.42
N ILE A 460 -21.92 25.65 -0.09
CA ILE A 460 -23.00 24.98 0.67
C ILE A 460 -23.36 25.89 1.85
N PRO A 461 -24.65 26.13 2.16
CA PRO A 461 -25.07 26.89 3.34
C PRO A 461 -24.87 26.07 4.63
N VAL A 462 -23.62 25.91 5.04
CA VAL A 462 -23.22 25.30 6.32
C VAL A 462 -23.26 26.37 7.40
N GLU A 463 -23.96 26.13 8.50
CA GLU A 463 -23.93 27.03 9.65
C GLU A 463 -22.57 26.90 10.36
N VAL A 464 -21.70 27.89 10.13
CA VAL A 464 -20.36 27.92 10.71
C VAL A 464 -20.47 28.26 12.21
N PRO A 465 -19.90 27.44 13.12
CA PRO A 465 -19.94 27.71 14.55
C PRO A 465 -19.31 29.07 14.91
N LYS A 466 -20.00 29.82 15.78
CA LYS A 466 -19.60 31.17 16.21
C LYS A 466 -18.86 31.17 17.57
N ASP A 467 -18.49 29.99 18.06
CA ASP A 467 -17.75 29.79 19.30
C ASP A 467 -16.48 30.65 19.34
N ASP A 468 -16.20 31.31 20.47
CA ASP A 468 -14.96 32.10 20.65
C ASP A 468 -13.68 31.28 20.43
N LYS A 469 -13.75 29.95 20.61
CA LYS A 469 -12.64 29.05 20.30
C LYS A 469 -12.16 29.15 18.84
N TYR A 470 -13.02 29.54 17.89
CA TYR A 470 -12.66 29.74 16.47
C TYR A 470 -12.14 31.14 16.13
N ARG A 471 -11.87 31.98 17.14
CA ARG A 471 -11.15 33.25 16.97
C ARG A 471 -9.65 33.04 17.14
N VAL A 472 -8.87 33.97 16.58
CA VAL A 472 -7.42 34.04 16.77
C VAL A 472 -7.08 34.42 18.22
N SER A 473 -6.28 33.57 18.86
CA SER A 473 -5.71 33.71 20.20
C SER A 473 -4.23 34.12 20.14
N PHE A 474 -3.71 34.68 21.23
CA PHE A 474 -2.27 34.89 21.40
C PHE A 474 -1.48 33.56 21.33
N THR A 475 -2.07 32.46 21.80
CA THR A 475 -1.45 31.12 21.75
C THR A 475 -1.17 30.65 20.32
N ASP A 476 -2.03 31.01 19.36
CA ASP A 476 -1.86 30.62 17.95
C ASP A 476 -0.59 31.26 17.36
N PHE A 477 -0.31 32.52 17.72
CA PHE A 477 0.95 33.19 17.35
C PHE A 477 2.17 32.52 18.00
N VAL A 478 2.09 32.13 19.28
CA VAL A 478 3.19 31.41 19.95
C VAL A 478 3.50 30.11 19.21
N HIS A 479 2.49 29.28 18.89
CA HIS A 479 2.70 28.07 18.11
C HIS A 479 3.24 28.34 16.70
N ALA A 480 2.70 29.35 16.00
CA ALA A 480 3.18 29.74 14.67
C ALA A 480 4.67 30.13 14.68
N PHE A 481 5.11 30.98 15.62
CA PHE A 481 6.52 31.36 15.74
C PHE A 481 7.43 30.20 16.16
N MET A 482 7.02 29.39 17.15
CA MET A 482 7.81 28.22 17.56
C MET A 482 7.94 27.19 16.42
N SER A 483 6.91 27.02 15.59
CA SER A 483 6.94 26.13 14.43
C SER A 483 7.89 26.61 13.32
N VAL A 484 7.96 27.93 13.07
CA VAL A 484 9.01 28.51 12.21
C VAL A 484 10.40 28.22 12.80
N LEU A 485 10.58 28.40 14.11
CA LEU A 485 11.86 28.19 14.80
C LEU A 485 12.32 26.72 14.69
N VAL A 486 11.41 25.77 14.91
CA VAL A 486 11.66 24.32 14.71
C VAL A 486 12.00 24.02 13.26
N PHE A 487 11.27 24.57 12.29
CA PHE A 487 11.54 24.33 10.87
C PHE A 487 12.92 24.85 10.47
N VAL A 488 13.27 26.05 10.92
CA VAL A 488 14.59 26.66 10.70
C VAL A 488 15.69 25.82 11.33
N ALA A 489 15.49 25.28 12.53
CA ALA A 489 16.45 24.38 13.19
C ALA A 489 16.64 23.05 12.45
N ILE A 490 15.56 22.40 11.98
CA ILE A 490 15.66 21.17 11.18
C ILE A 490 16.33 21.46 9.83
N ALA A 491 15.92 22.53 9.13
CA ALA A 491 16.49 22.90 7.84
C ALA A 491 18.00 23.17 7.93
N PHE A 492 18.44 23.95 8.93
CA PHE A 492 19.88 24.17 9.18
C PHE A 492 20.60 22.95 9.78
N SER A 493 19.91 21.87 10.17
CA SER A 493 20.56 20.60 10.54
C SER A 493 21.12 19.85 9.32
N ASP A 494 20.75 20.26 8.10
CA ASP A 494 21.19 19.62 6.88
C ASP A 494 22.49 20.23 6.32
N HIS A 495 23.56 19.43 6.28
CA HIS A 495 24.84 19.84 5.70
C HIS A 495 24.72 20.23 4.21
N ARG A 496 23.73 19.74 3.45
CA ARG A 496 23.43 20.20 2.06
C ARG A 496 23.07 21.69 2.03
N LEU A 497 22.40 22.16 3.07
CA LEU A 497 21.91 23.54 3.20
C LEU A 497 23.01 24.47 3.73
N THR A 498 23.61 24.11 4.88
CA THR A 498 24.62 24.97 5.54
C THR A 498 25.87 25.16 4.70
N ASN A 499 26.34 24.15 3.95
CA ASN A 499 27.49 24.30 3.05
C ASN A 499 27.24 25.28 1.87
N CYS A 500 25.98 25.55 1.50
CA CYS A 500 25.64 26.55 0.46
C CYS A 500 25.27 27.94 1.00
N LEU A 501 24.92 28.04 2.29
CA LEU A 501 24.52 29.29 2.93
C LEU A 501 25.65 29.93 3.74
N PHE A 502 26.49 29.11 4.37
CA PHE A 502 27.63 29.53 5.20
C PHE A 502 28.93 28.88 4.74
N PRO A 503 29.38 29.13 3.49
CA PRO A 503 30.66 28.61 3.01
C PRO A 503 31.82 29.05 3.92
N GLY A 504 32.77 28.15 4.15
CA GLY A 504 33.98 28.37 4.95
C GLY A 504 33.85 28.09 6.45
N HIS A 505 32.66 28.10 7.04
CA HIS A 505 32.46 28.02 8.50
C HIS A 505 32.09 26.61 8.99
N LYS A 506 32.68 25.56 8.40
CA LYS A 506 32.24 24.17 8.61
C LYS A 506 32.37 23.71 10.06
N ASP A 507 33.53 23.94 10.66
CA ASP A 507 33.85 23.39 11.98
C ASP A 507 33.00 24.06 13.08
N ASP A 508 32.76 25.37 12.97
CA ASP A 508 31.83 26.14 13.82
C ASP A 508 30.37 25.66 13.64
N MET A 509 29.97 25.41 12.40
CA MET A 509 28.60 24.99 12.08
C MET A 509 28.31 23.56 12.48
N ASP A 510 29.24 22.61 12.35
CA ASP A 510 29.00 21.21 12.74
C ASP A 510 28.70 21.10 14.26
N GLN A 511 29.35 21.88 15.11
CA GLN A 511 29.02 21.98 16.55
C GLN A 511 27.63 22.62 16.79
N ALA A 512 27.30 23.68 16.04
CA ALA A 512 26.00 24.35 16.13
C ALA A 512 24.85 23.44 15.66
N MET A 513 25.04 22.71 14.55
CA MET A 513 24.06 21.80 13.95
C MET A 513 23.73 20.60 14.83
N GLU A 514 24.65 20.16 15.71
CA GLU A 514 24.36 19.14 16.70
C GLU A 514 23.58 19.68 17.91
N SER A 515 23.90 20.89 18.37
CA SER A 515 23.37 21.45 19.63
C SER A 515 22.06 22.23 19.46
N PHE A 516 21.92 22.99 18.39
CA PHE A 516 20.82 23.92 18.16
C PHE A 516 19.45 23.24 18.06
N PRO A 517 19.26 22.11 17.33
CA PRO A 517 17.95 21.45 17.24
C PRO A 517 17.52 20.87 18.58
N LEU A 518 18.45 20.35 19.39
CA LEU A 518 18.16 19.83 20.73
C LEU A 518 17.71 20.94 21.67
N MET A 519 18.43 22.07 21.69
CA MET A 519 18.04 23.26 22.46
C MET A 519 16.65 23.78 22.05
N VAL A 520 16.39 23.89 20.74
CA VAL A 520 15.09 24.31 20.22
C VAL A 520 13.98 23.32 20.61
N GLY A 521 14.22 22.01 20.50
CA GLY A 521 13.27 20.98 20.91
C GLY A 521 12.88 21.06 22.39
N VAL A 522 13.86 21.31 23.28
CA VAL A 522 13.61 21.49 24.72
C VAL A 522 12.77 22.75 24.99
N VAL A 523 13.12 23.90 24.39
CA VAL A 523 12.36 25.15 24.56
C VAL A 523 10.94 25.04 24.00
N CYS A 524 10.77 24.38 22.85
CA CYS A 524 9.45 24.07 22.29
C CYS A 524 8.63 23.19 23.24
N SER A 525 9.20 22.08 23.70
CA SER A 525 8.50 21.13 24.58
C SER A 525 8.04 21.81 25.87
N GLY A 526 8.87 22.66 26.48
CA GLY A 526 8.50 23.47 27.65
C GLY A 526 7.36 24.45 27.36
N LEU A 527 7.42 25.18 26.24
CA LEU A 527 6.37 26.15 25.88
C LEU A 527 5.04 25.50 25.48
N PHE A 528 5.06 24.31 24.85
CA PHE A 528 3.83 23.54 24.54
C PHE A 528 3.13 22.99 25.79
N LEU A 529 3.82 22.85 26.93
CA LEU A 529 3.20 22.51 28.22
C LEU A 529 2.56 23.73 28.91
N VAL A 530 3.12 24.93 28.71
CA VAL A 530 2.58 26.20 29.25
C VAL A 530 1.43 26.72 28.39
N PHE A 531 1.53 26.57 27.07
CA PHE A 531 0.53 26.95 26.08
C PHE A 531 0.11 25.69 25.30
N PRO A 532 -0.94 24.97 25.73
CA PRO A 532 -1.41 23.78 25.02
C PRO A 532 -2.18 24.17 23.75
N ASN A 533 -1.87 23.51 22.63
CA ASN A 533 -2.58 23.73 21.37
C ASN A 533 -3.88 22.91 21.32
N SER A 534 -5.01 23.56 21.01
CA SER A 534 -6.32 22.92 20.85
C SER A 534 -6.82 22.88 19.39
N ARG A 535 -6.04 23.42 18.44
CA ARG A 535 -6.37 23.49 17.01
C ARG A 535 -6.38 22.11 16.35
N ARG A 536 -7.30 21.92 15.41
CA ARG A 536 -7.38 20.75 14.53
C ARG A 536 -7.13 21.18 13.07
N GLY A 537 -6.03 21.92 12.89
CA GLY A 537 -5.64 22.55 11.62
C GLY A 537 -5.09 21.58 10.57
N ILE A 538 -4.86 22.11 9.37
CA ILE A 538 -4.27 21.37 8.25
C ILE A 538 -2.81 21.03 8.60
N GLY A 539 -2.52 19.74 8.78
CA GLY A 539 -1.19 19.25 9.15
C GLY A 539 -0.93 19.18 10.66
N CYS A 540 -1.94 19.44 11.51
CA CYS A 540 -1.90 19.00 12.90
C CYS A 540 -2.21 17.50 12.97
N MET A 541 -1.46 16.75 13.79
CA MET A 541 -1.85 15.38 14.14
C MET A 541 -3.02 15.44 15.13
N SER A 542 -4.08 14.68 14.88
CA SER A 542 -5.13 14.46 15.88
C SER A 542 -4.60 13.55 16.98
N ALA A 543 -4.47 14.11 18.19
CA ALA A 543 -4.31 13.35 19.43
C ALA A 543 -5.63 12.65 19.81
#